data_AF-A0A0G1LBE4-F1
#
_entry.id   AF-A0A0G1LBE4-F1
#
_cell.length_a   1.000
_cell.length_b   1.000
_cell.length_c   1.000
_cell.angle_alpha   90.00
_cell.angle_beta   90.00
_cell.angle_gamma   90.00
#
_symmetry.space_group_name_H-M   'P 1'
#
loop_
_entity.id
_entity.type
_entity.pdbx_description
1 polymer ?
#
loop_
_entity_poly.entity_id
_entity_poly.type
_entity_poly.pdbx_seq_one_letter_code
_entity_poly.pdbx_strand_id
1 'polypeptide(L)'
;MRYLTFAILIAINLVFSIQLAVAESYSFYVDKSAEDDGNGSKEKPFSDLKDAIEKAGGGDKIHVKAGKYEGRFTIPKKVGIYGEDRDKVVIEGPIKAEDGVVLENLSISGGNTALLAIKDATVTVSKSIVRDAARIGIDIPPGNGKVTVKNAKLYNNGKGIYIQQGNRFELTGSSVYKNREEGIDLRDDNDGFIQGNEIYENGESGIEIILGNTDMVISGNSIRDNEASGIATQYYEAFNGEGKLVFKNNKVEDNGKFGLRCDMPKAGNPPPGYFDRSLELDDNVFNGNKAGKFSEMCRISLSEKELEEINRQKEEKLSQLQKQQEELAKQKELEEKQKQLEESIRKINEERDMIEVDFNELESAISRKIEDLDNDKGFAYFFFGPKKERLEEIGRDMDSSREKIGLLRTLADQAPTDEIKGDIESKIISLELSIGNSESLLENWKSELSFWKRVKNIFSS
;
A
#
# COMPACT_ATOMS: atom_id res chain seq x y z
N MET A 1 12.43 -15.95 58.44
CA MET A 1 11.81 -14.88 59.25
C MET A 1 12.36 -13.57 58.72
N ARG A 2 11.80 -12.94 57.66
CA ARG A 2 10.41 -12.51 57.42
C ARG A 2 10.02 -11.36 58.38
N TYR A 3 9.81 -10.18 57.78
CA TYR A 3 9.19 -8.96 58.29
C TYR A 3 9.97 -8.12 59.31
N LEU A 4 10.52 -6.97 58.88
CA LEU A 4 10.21 -5.63 59.43
C LEU A 4 11.12 -4.58 58.78
N THR A 5 10.66 -3.89 57.71
CA THR A 5 11.12 -2.54 57.28
C THR A 5 10.43 -2.13 55.98
N PHE A 6 9.09 -2.20 55.94
CA PHE A 6 8.31 -1.66 54.82
C PHE A 6 6.95 -1.17 55.32
N ALA A 7 6.99 -0.28 56.31
CA ALA A 7 5.80 0.39 56.81
C ALA A 7 6.21 1.73 57.39
N ILE A 8 6.57 2.69 56.53
CA ILE A 8 6.52 4.16 56.70
C ILE A 8 6.93 4.72 55.31
N LEU A 9 6.07 4.56 54.31
CA LEU A 9 6.13 5.31 53.02
C LEU A 9 4.89 5.09 52.13
N ILE A 10 3.79 4.56 52.69
CA ILE A 10 2.48 4.43 52.02
C ILE A 10 1.40 5.03 52.93
N ALA A 11 1.65 6.22 53.47
CA ALA A 11 0.68 6.92 54.32
C ALA A 11 0.50 8.41 53.94
N ILE A 12 1.08 8.88 52.82
CA ILE A 12 0.96 10.28 52.37
C ILE A 12 0.60 10.33 50.87
N ASN A 13 -0.31 9.45 50.42
CA ASN A 13 -1.01 9.57 49.13
C ASN A 13 -2.48 9.15 49.23
N LEU A 14 -3.06 9.27 50.43
CA LEU A 14 -4.50 9.19 50.68
C LEU A 14 -5.01 10.58 51.02
N VAL A 15 -4.68 11.57 50.17
CA VAL A 15 -5.55 12.75 50.07
C VAL A 15 -6.74 12.29 49.24
N PHE A 16 -7.69 11.68 49.95
CA PHE A 16 -9.07 11.54 49.49
C PHE A 16 -9.49 12.90 48.94
N SER A 17 -9.58 13.05 47.62
CA SER A 17 -10.41 14.07 47.02
C SER A 17 -11.85 13.70 47.37
N ILE A 18 -12.27 14.07 48.58
CA ILE A 18 -13.69 14.20 48.88
C ILE A 18 -14.16 15.29 47.94
N GLN A 19 -14.65 14.90 46.77
CA GLN A 19 -15.59 15.74 46.04
C GLN A 19 -16.74 15.92 47.01
N LEU A 20 -16.75 17.08 47.68
CA LEU A 20 -17.94 17.63 48.29
C LEU A 20 -18.95 17.70 47.14
N ALA A 21 -19.79 16.67 47.04
CA ALA A 21 -20.99 16.72 46.23
C ALA A 21 -21.81 17.86 46.84
N VAL A 22 -21.72 19.04 46.22
CA VAL A 22 -22.70 20.09 46.44
C VAL A 22 -24.03 19.43 46.11
N ALA A 23 -24.91 19.30 47.10
CA ALA A 23 -26.24 18.78 46.87
C ALA A 23 -26.89 19.65 45.79
N GLU A 24 -27.11 19.10 44.60
CA GLU A 24 -27.81 19.83 43.56
C GLU A 24 -29.21 20.18 44.09
N SER A 25 -29.53 21.47 44.09
CA SER A 25 -30.87 21.94 44.42
C SER A 25 -31.74 21.88 43.17
N TYR A 26 -32.83 21.13 43.24
CA TYR A 26 -33.87 21.08 42.22
C TYR A 26 -35.09 21.89 42.66
N SER A 27 -35.73 22.59 41.71
CA SER A 27 -36.96 23.36 41.91
C SER A 27 -38.15 22.44 42.13
N PHE A 28 -38.23 21.35 41.36
CA PHE A 28 -39.30 20.37 41.42
C PHE A 28 -38.78 18.94 41.39
N TYR A 29 -39.51 18.04 42.05
CA TYR A 29 -39.26 16.61 42.07
C TYR A 29 -40.47 15.87 41.50
N VAL A 30 -40.19 14.85 40.68
CA VAL A 30 -41.18 13.98 40.06
C VAL A 30 -40.88 12.53 40.46
N ASP A 31 -41.91 11.84 40.97
CA ASP A 31 -41.84 10.45 41.40
C ASP A 31 -43.16 9.76 41.04
N LYS A 32 -43.12 8.82 40.08
CA LYS A 32 -44.33 8.16 39.59
C LYS A 32 -45.08 7.35 40.65
N SER A 33 -44.43 7.04 41.78
CA SER A 33 -45.04 6.34 42.91
C SER A 33 -45.70 7.27 43.93
N ALA A 34 -45.58 8.59 43.74
CA ALA A 34 -46.19 9.58 44.62
C ALA A 34 -47.70 9.70 44.41
N GLU A 35 -48.38 10.26 45.42
CA GLU A 35 -49.80 10.59 45.36
C GLU A 35 -50.07 11.75 44.38
N ASP A 36 -51.25 11.77 43.76
CA ASP A 36 -51.67 12.77 42.76
C ASP A 36 -51.93 14.19 43.32
N ASP A 37 -51.58 14.43 44.58
CA ASP A 37 -51.72 15.72 45.27
C ASP A 37 -50.37 16.35 45.64
N GLY A 38 -49.30 15.88 44.99
CA GLY A 38 -47.94 16.41 45.07
C GLY A 38 -47.84 17.91 44.79
N ASN A 39 -46.96 18.61 45.50
CA ASN A 39 -46.67 20.02 45.27
C ASN A 39 -45.31 20.26 44.59
N GLY A 40 -44.61 19.18 44.23
CA GLY A 40 -43.31 19.21 43.58
C GLY A 40 -42.12 19.38 44.52
N SER A 41 -42.34 19.49 45.84
CA SER A 41 -41.23 19.47 46.80
C SER A 41 -40.60 18.08 46.88
N LYS A 42 -39.42 17.99 47.50
CA LYS A 42 -38.75 16.70 47.70
C LYS A 42 -39.56 15.74 48.58
N GLU A 43 -40.30 16.28 49.54
CA GLU A 43 -41.15 15.55 50.49
C GLU A 43 -42.49 15.14 49.88
N LYS A 44 -43.01 15.94 48.94
CA LYS A 44 -44.28 15.69 48.24
C LYS A 44 -44.15 15.92 46.73
N PRO A 45 -43.38 15.07 46.03
CA PRO A 45 -43.10 15.24 44.60
C PRO A 45 -44.37 15.12 43.77
N PHE A 46 -44.35 15.66 42.55
CA PHE A 46 -45.41 15.42 41.57
C PHE A 46 -45.40 13.95 41.11
N SER A 47 -46.57 13.35 40.92
CA SER A 47 -46.68 11.99 40.35
C SER A 47 -46.52 11.99 38.81
N ASP A 48 -46.90 13.09 38.15
CA ASP A 48 -46.75 13.29 36.70
C ASP A 48 -45.66 14.32 36.37
N LEU A 49 -44.84 14.01 35.36
CA LEU A 49 -43.85 14.93 34.80
C LEU A 49 -44.51 16.18 34.20
N LYS A 50 -45.74 16.03 33.68
CA LYS A 50 -46.50 17.13 33.10
C LYS A 50 -46.73 18.26 34.11
N ASP A 51 -47.09 17.93 35.34
CA ASP A 51 -47.36 18.92 36.39
C ASP A 51 -46.11 19.73 36.72
N ALA A 52 -44.95 19.07 36.80
CA ALA A 52 -43.68 19.75 37.02
C ALA A 52 -43.33 20.71 35.87
N ILE A 53 -43.56 20.28 34.62
CA ILE A 53 -43.29 21.10 33.43
C ILE A 53 -44.21 22.31 33.35
N GLU A 54 -45.50 22.16 33.68
CA GLU A 54 -46.47 23.26 33.68
C GLU A 54 -46.18 24.31 34.76
N LYS A 55 -45.50 23.91 35.85
CA LYS A 55 -45.08 24.82 36.93
C LYS A 55 -43.72 25.46 36.70
N ALA A 56 -42.84 24.82 35.91
CA ALA A 56 -41.48 25.27 35.72
C ALA A 56 -41.38 26.57 34.91
N GLY A 57 -40.58 27.50 35.41
CA GLY A 57 -40.16 28.73 34.75
C GLY A 57 -38.67 28.71 34.39
N GLY A 58 -38.22 29.77 33.71
CA GLY A 58 -36.84 29.86 33.25
C GLY A 58 -35.82 29.80 34.39
N GLY A 59 -34.89 28.86 34.31
CA GLY A 59 -33.87 28.59 35.33
C GLY A 59 -34.21 27.40 36.24
N ASP A 60 -35.45 26.90 36.21
CA ASP A 60 -35.86 25.78 37.05
C ASP A 60 -35.19 24.46 36.64
N LYS A 61 -34.90 23.64 37.66
CA LYS A 61 -34.41 22.28 37.49
C LYS A 61 -35.42 21.28 38.03
N ILE A 62 -35.79 20.29 37.23
CA ILE A 62 -36.72 19.22 37.57
C ILE A 62 -35.93 17.93 37.77
N HIS A 63 -35.99 17.34 38.96
CA HIS A 63 -35.45 16.00 39.21
C HIS A 63 -36.52 14.94 38.98
N VAL A 64 -36.20 13.90 38.21
CA VAL A 64 -37.14 12.85 37.84
C VAL A 64 -36.61 11.50 38.32
N LYS A 65 -37.35 10.83 39.19
CA LYS A 65 -37.01 9.48 39.67
C LYS A 65 -37.31 8.42 38.62
N ALA A 66 -36.76 7.22 38.84
CA ALA A 66 -37.05 6.04 38.04
C ALA A 66 -38.57 5.86 37.77
N GLY A 67 -38.94 5.71 36.50
CA GLY A 67 -40.33 5.67 36.09
C GLY A 67 -40.50 5.85 34.58
N LYS A 68 -41.68 5.47 34.10
CA LYS A 68 -42.10 5.63 32.70
C LYS A 68 -43.13 6.76 32.62
N TYR A 69 -42.79 7.84 31.93
CA TYR A 69 -43.57 9.07 31.85
C TYR A 69 -44.09 9.24 30.43
N GLU A 70 -45.34 8.86 30.22
CA GLU A 70 -45.96 8.82 28.90
C GLU A 70 -46.58 10.18 28.58
N GLY A 71 -46.26 10.75 27.42
CA GLY A 71 -46.85 12.02 27.01
C GLY A 71 -46.11 12.75 25.91
N ARG A 72 -46.71 13.87 25.48
CA ARG A 72 -46.05 14.86 24.65
C ARG A 72 -45.68 16.04 25.52
N PHE A 73 -44.41 16.40 25.54
CA PHE A 73 -43.90 17.45 26.43
C PHE A 73 -43.32 18.60 25.63
N THR A 74 -43.68 19.84 26.02
CA THR A 74 -43.00 21.05 25.56
C THR A 74 -42.26 21.63 26.75
N ILE A 75 -40.93 21.53 26.74
CA ILE A 75 -40.10 21.97 27.86
C ILE A 75 -39.89 23.48 27.73
N PRO A 76 -40.27 24.30 28.74
CA PRO A 76 -40.14 25.74 28.69
C PRO A 76 -38.69 26.20 28.56
N LYS A 77 -38.51 27.46 28.14
CA LYS A 77 -37.20 28.07 27.99
C LYS A 77 -36.39 27.97 29.27
N LYS A 78 -35.12 27.60 29.16
CA LYS A 78 -34.14 27.54 30.26
C LYS A 78 -34.53 26.59 31.40
N VAL A 79 -35.36 25.58 31.13
CA VAL A 79 -35.68 24.53 32.10
C VAL A 79 -34.78 23.31 31.89
N GLY A 80 -34.26 22.77 32.98
CA GLY A 80 -33.49 21.52 32.96
C GLY A 80 -34.28 20.34 33.53
N ILE A 81 -34.22 19.18 32.87
CA ILE A 81 -34.77 17.92 33.35
C ILE A 81 -33.62 16.94 33.60
N TYR A 82 -33.54 16.44 34.82
CA TYR A 82 -32.45 15.61 35.32
C TYR A 82 -33.02 14.30 35.84
N GLY A 83 -32.80 13.22 35.11
CA GLY A 83 -33.17 11.88 35.58
C GLY A 83 -32.23 11.36 36.65
N GLU A 84 -32.76 10.53 37.55
CA GLU A 84 -31.98 9.75 38.52
C GLU A 84 -31.02 8.78 37.82
N ASP A 85 -31.47 8.15 36.73
CA ASP A 85 -30.76 7.10 36.02
C ASP A 85 -31.31 6.99 34.59
N ARG A 86 -30.43 7.16 33.59
CA ARG A 86 -30.81 7.15 32.17
C ARG A 86 -31.47 5.87 31.70
N ASP A 87 -31.23 4.75 32.37
CA ASP A 87 -31.77 3.44 32.01
C ASP A 87 -33.12 3.18 32.71
N LYS A 88 -33.50 4.00 33.70
CA LYS A 88 -34.73 3.83 34.49
C LYS A 88 -35.74 4.97 34.35
N VAL A 89 -35.30 6.18 33.99
CA VAL A 89 -36.18 7.32 33.71
C VAL A 89 -36.48 7.32 32.23
N VAL A 90 -37.68 6.90 31.84
CA VAL A 90 -38.09 6.81 30.44
C VAL A 90 -39.23 7.79 30.19
N ILE A 91 -38.97 8.83 29.40
CA ILE A 91 -39.99 9.69 28.83
C ILE A 91 -40.42 9.06 27.51
N GLU A 92 -41.67 8.62 27.46
CA GLU A 92 -42.24 7.98 26.28
C GLU A 92 -43.16 8.92 25.52
N GLY A 93 -42.67 9.32 24.36
CA GLY A 93 -43.32 10.28 23.49
C GLY A 93 -42.43 11.48 23.19
N PRO A 94 -42.90 12.35 22.29
CA PRO A 94 -42.08 13.41 21.72
C PRO A 94 -41.85 14.54 22.72
N ILE A 95 -40.61 15.03 22.76
CA ILE A 95 -40.19 16.24 23.46
C ILE A 95 -39.96 17.36 22.46
N LYS A 96 -40.60 18.51 22.68
CA LYS A 96 -40.26 19.79 22.06
C LYS A 96 -39.47 20.63 23.06
N ALA A 97 -38.21 20.93 22.76
CA ALA A 97 -37.33 21.71 23.62
C ALA A 97 -37.27 23.16 23.14
N GLU A 98 -37.63 24.09 24.03
CA GLU A 98 -37.44 25.53 23.84
C GLU A 98 -35.98 25.95 24.10
N ASP A 99 -35.65 27.23 23.87
CA ASP A 99 -34.30 27.76 24.08
C ASP A 99 -33.79 27.61 25.52
N GLY A 100 -32.56 27.12 25.67
CA GLY A 100 -31.88 26.92 26.94
C GLY A 100 -32.24 25.62 27.67
N VAL A 101 -32.97 24.71 27.04
CA VAL A 101 -33.37 23.44 27.66
C VAL A 101 -32.18 22.50 27.87
N VAL A 102 -32.15 21.84 29.03
CA VAL A 102 -31.16 20.81 29.39
C VAL A 102 -31.88 19.50 29.69
N LEU A 103 -31.43 18.41 29.07
CA LEU A 103 -31.93 17.06 29.32
C LEU A 103 -30.74 16.17 29.72
N GLU A 104 -30.71 15.73 30.98
CA GLU A 104 -29.59 14.95 31.52
C GLU A 104 -30.05 13.65 32.16
N ASN A 105 -29.29 12.57 31.92
CA ASN A 105 -29.41 11.28 32.60
C ASN A 105 -30.82 10.66 32.54
N LEU A 106 -31.45 10.71 31.37
CA LEU A 106 -32.79 10.17 31.10
C LEU A 106 -32.86 9.48 29.72
N SER A 107 -33.91 8.70 29.47
CA SER A 107 -34.24 8.14 28.16
C SER A 107 -35.45 8.83 27.55
N ILE A 108 -35.36 9.20 26.28
CA ILE A 108 -36.47 9.63 25.43
C ILE A 108 -36.74 8.49 24.45
N SER A 109 -37.98 7.99 24.40
CA SER A 109 -38.35 6.87 23.55
C SER A 109 -39.61 7.14 22.75
N GLY A 110 -39.61 6.75 21.48
CA GLY A 110 -40.77 6.81 20.61
C GLY A 110 -41.07 8.18 20.00
N GLY A 111 -42.29 8.33 19.49
CA GLY A 111 -42.70 9.50 18.70
C GLY A 111 -42.24 9.44 17.25
N ASN A 112 -42.74 10.34 16.41
CA ASN A 112 -42.24 10.48 15.04
C ASN A 112 -40.82 11.09 15.05
N THR A 113 -40.67 12.14 15.83
CA THR A 113 -39.40 12.73 16.25
C THR A 113 -39.33 12.62 17.77
N ALA A 114 -38.28 12.02 18.33
CA ALA A 114 -38.18 11.86 19.78
C ALA A 114 -37.87 13.20 20.47
N LEU A 115 -36.91 13.97 19.95
CA LEU A 115 -36.56 15.30 20.43
C LEU A 115 -36.50 16.31 19.28
N LEU A 116 -37.33 17.35 19.35
CA LEU A 116 -37.27 18.52 18.48
C LEU A 116 -36.69 19.70 19.27
N ALA A 117 -35.49 20.16 18.91
CA ALA A 117 -35.02 21.48 19.32
C ALA A 117 -35.75 22.52 18.46
N ILE A 118 -36.35 23.56 19.03
CA ILE A 118 -36.99 24.57 18.17
C ILE A 118 -35.97 25.42 17.42
N LYS A 119 -36.45 26.16 16.43
CA LYS A 119 -35.66 27.14 15.68
C LYS A 119 -34.90 28.08 16.64
N ASP A 120 -33.62 28.29 16.34
CA ASP A 120 -32.69 29.16 17.06
C ASP A 120 -32.44 28.77 18.54
N ALA A 121 -32.86 27.59 18.99
CA ALA A 121 -32.70 27.18 20.38
C ALA A 121 -31.28 26.71 20.70
N THR A 122 -30.84 27.02 21.93
CA THR A 122 -29.74 26.31 22.57
C THR A 122 -30.28 25.11 23.35
N VAL A 123 -29.89 23.87 23.01
CA VAL A 123 -30.35 22.66 23.72
C VAL A 123 -29.16 21.78 24.09
N THR A 124 -29.13 21.28 25.32
CA THR A 124 -28.12 20.32 25.79
C THR A 124 -28.75 18.98 26.13
N VAL A 125 -28.22 17.91 25.55
CA VAL A 125 -28.57 16.52 25.88
C VAL A 125 -27.32 15.82 26.40
N SER A 126 -27.32 15.35 27.64
CA SER A 126 -26.14 14.72 28.21
C SER A 126 -26.41 13.45 29.00
N LYS A 127 -25.56 12.43 28.87
CA LYS A 127 -25.70 11.14 29.55
C LYS A 127 -27.07 10.47 29.31
N SER A 128 -27.71 10.78 28.19
CA SER A 128 -29.10 10.38 27.92
C SER A 128 -29.20 9.36 26.79
N ILE A 129 -30.37 8.73 26.66
CA ILE A 129 -30.67 7.78 25.59
C ILE A 129 -31.80 8.34 24.73
N VAL A 130 -31.64 8.35 23.41
CA VAL A 130 -32.70 8.71 22.45
C VAL A 130 -32.95 7.54 21.51
N ARG A 131 -34.13 6.94 21.57
CA ARG A 131 -34.39 5.69 20.87
C ARG A 131 -35.80 5.52 20.35
N ASP A 132 -35.95 4.57 19.43
CA ASP A 132 -37.25 4.07 18.94
C ASP A 132 -38.12 5.16 18.29
N ALA A 133 -37.55 6.28 17.85
CA ALA A 133 -38.29 7.27 17.07
C ALA A 133 -38.63 6.71 15.70
N ALA A 134 -39.86 6.92 15.22
CA ALA A 134 -40.29 6.40 13.92
C ALA A 134 -39.50 7.02 12.75
N ARG A 135 -39.10 8.29 12.85
CA ARG A 135 -38.33 8.99 11.81
C ARG A 135 -37.02 9.59 12.31
N ILE A 136 -37.01 10.40 13.36
CA ILE A 136 -35.79 11.14 13.74
C ILE A 136 -35.58 11.07 15.25
N GLY A 137 -34.38 10.71 15.69
CA GLY A 137 -34.01 10.77 17.11
C GLY A 137 -34.00 12.22 17.60
N ILE A 138 -33.06 13.02 17.10
CA ILE A 138 -32.97 14.47 17.38
C ILE A 138 -33.10 15.26 16.08
N ASP A 139 -34.09 16.15 16.00
CA ASP A 139 -34.33 17.04 14.87
C ASP A 139 -33.99 18.49 15.26
N ILE A 140 -33.18 19.14 14.43
CA ILE A 140 -32.76 20.53 14.59
C ILE A 140 -33.19 21.27 13.31
N PRO A 141 -34.23 22.11 13.36
CA PRO A 141 -34.78 22.81 12.21
C PRO A 141 -33.87 23.97 11.77
N PRO A 142 -34.11 24.56 10.58
CA PRO A 142 -33.27 25.63 10.06
C PRO A 142 -33.28 26.86 10.98
N GLY A 143 -32.11 27.40 11.29
CA GLY A 143 -31.92 28.52 12.21
C GLY A 143 -30.48 28.63 12.68
N ASN A 144 -30.21 29.52 13.64
CA ASN A 144 -28.88 29.76 14.22
C ASN A 144 -28.76 29.16 15.64
N GLY A 145 -29.39 28.01 15.85
CA GLY A 145 -29.42 27.35 17.16
C GLY A 145 -28.09 26.69 17.51
N LYS A 146 -27.94 26.28 18.77
CA LYS A 146 -26.81 25.47 19.22
C LYS A 146 -27.30 24.21 19.92
N VAL A 147 -27.02 23.03 19.38
CA VAL A 147 -27.35 21.77 20.05
C VAL A 147 -26.09 21.03 20.44
N THR A 148 -25.99 20.70 21.73
CA THR A 148 -24.87 19.95 22.30
C THR A 148 -25.36 18.59 22.79
N VAL A 149 -24.74 17.53 22.28
CA VAL A 149 -25.02 16.14 22.66
C VAL A 149 -23.75 15.51 23.22
N LYS A 150 -23.81 15.01 24.46
CA LYS A 150 -22.62 14.48 25.16
C LYS A 150 -22.91 13.18 25.88
N ASN A 151 -22.02 12.19 25.73
CA ASN A 151 -22.14 10.91 26.43
C ASN A 151 -23.50 10.24 26.25
N ALA A 152 -24.12 10.42 25.09
CA ALA A 152 -25.47 9.96 24.80
C ALA A 152 -25.44 8.67 23.97
N LYS A 153 -26.58 7.96 23.93
CA LYS A 153 -26.80 6.83 23.03
C LYS A 153 -28.01 7.13 22.14
N LEU A 154 -27.83 7.04 20.82
CA LEU A 154 -28.88 7.29 19.84
C LEU A 154 -29.04 6.08 18.93
N TYR A 155 -30.14 5.34 19.07
CA TYR A 155 -30.32 4.08 18.35
C TYR A 155 -31.76 3.68 18.06
N ASN A 156 -31.95 2.80 17.07
CA ASN A 156 -33.26 2.33 16.61
C ASN A 156 -34.22 3.46 16.17
N ASN A 157 -33.67 4.59 15.74
CA ASN A 157 -34.45 5.67 15.13
C ASN A 157 -34.50 5.49 13.60
N GLY A 158 -35.21 6.36 12.88
CA GLY A 158 -35.02 6.45 11.42
C GLY A 158 -33.63 7.01 11.12
N LYS A 159 -33.48 8.34 11.19
CA LYS A 159 -32.21 9.05 11.36
C LYS A 159 -31.86 9.15 12.84
N GLY A 160 -30.58 9.02 13.19
CA GLY A 160 -30.13 9.26 14.56
C GLY A 160 -30.26 10.74 14.93
N ILE A 161 -29.61 11.61 14.16
CA ILE A 161 -29.65 13.07 14.32
C ILE A 161 -29.83 13.71 12.94
N TYR A 162 -30.76 14.66 12.84
CA TYR A 162 -30.96 15.47 11.64
C TYR A 162 -30.71 16.94 11.97
N ILE A 163 -29.69 17.51 11.35
CA ILE A 163 -29.28 18.92 11.51
C ILE A 163 -29.58 19.66 10.22
N GLN A 164 -30.54 20.57 10.27
CA GLN A 164 -30.91 21.40 9.12
C GLN A 164 -30.07 22.69 9.08
N GLN A 165 -30.25 23.50 8.04
CA GLN A 165 -29.39 24.62 7.70
C GLN A 165 -29.16 25.66 8.82
N GLY A 166 -27.93 26.14 8.97
CA GLY A 166 -27.59 27.34 9.77
C GLY A 166 -27.13 27.09 11.21
N ASN A 167 -27.14 25.84 11.69
CA ASN A 167 -27.01 25.55 13.11
C ASN A 167 -25.58 25.22 13.54
N ARG A 168 -25.32 25.43 14.83
CA ARG A 168 -24.14 24.92 15.52
C ARG A 168 -24.41 23.58 16.17
N PHE A 169 -23.65 22.55 15.82
CA PHE A 169 -23.79 21.20 16.37
C PHE A 169 -22.51 20.66 17.01
N GLU A 170 -22.63 20.18 18.25
CA GLU A 170 -21.51 19.67 19.04
C GLU A 170 -21.83 18.28 19.60
N LEU A 171 -21.16 17.23 19.11
CA LEU A 171 -21.37 15.84 19.52
C LEU A 171 -20.09 15.23 20.10
N THR A 172 -20.13 14.77 21.36
CA THR A 172 -18.96 14.16 22.03
C THR A 172 -19.25 12.89 22.82
N GLY A 173 -18.30 11.94 22.83
CA GLY A 173 -18.31 10.77 23.70
C GLY A 173 -19.56 9.90 23.60
N SER A 174 -20.27 9.97 22.46
CA SER A 174 -21.59 9.38 22.27
C SER A 174 -21.55 8.19 21.31
N SER A 175 -22.58 7.34 21.37
CA SER A 175 -22.76 6.23 20.42
C SER A 175 -24.01 6.47 19.56
N VAL A 176 -23.86 6.46 18.24
CA VAL A 176 -24.96 6.63 17.27
C VAL A 176 -25.02 5.39 16.38
N TYR A 177 -26.00 4.52 16.60
CA TYR A 177 -25.96 3.17 16.03
C TYR A 177 -27.32 2.56 15.76
N LYS A 178 -27.40 1.59 14.83
CA LYS A 178 -28.66 0.86 14.52
C LYS A 178 -29.83 1.79 14.20
N ASN A 179 -29.56 2.96 13.62
CA ASN A 179 -30.61 3.80 13.05
C ASN A 179 -30.90 3.27 11.63
N ARG A 180 -32.16 3.34 11.19
CA ARG A 180 -32.61 2.72 9.93
C ARG A 180 -32.12 3.45 8.68
N GLU A 181 -31.75 4.73 8.82
CA GLU A 181 -31.21 5.58 7.77
C GLU A 181 -29.78 6.02 8.21
N GLU A 182 -29.43 7.30 8.08
CA GLU A 182 -28.13 7.83 8.49
C GLU A 182 -28.01 7.94 10.02
N GLY A 183 -26.79 7.75 10.52
CA GLY A 183 -26.49 8.06 11.92
C GLY A 183 -26.66 9.55 12.20
N ILE A 184 -26.00 10.38 11.39
CA ILE A 184 -26.02 11.84 11.47
C ILE A 184 -26.18 12.40 10.05
N ASP A 185 -27.26 13.12 9.77
CA ASP A 185 -27.50 13.85 8.51
C ASP A 185 -27.42 15.36 8.79
N LEU A 186 -26.48 16.05 8.15
CA LEU A 186 -26.19 17.46 8.34
C LEU A 186 -26.31 18.22 7.01
N ARG A 187 -27.19 19.21 6.98
CA ARG A 187 -27.41 20.08 5.80
C ARG A 187 -26.35 21.17 5.67
N ASP A 188 -26.49 22.02 4.68
CA ASP A 188 -25.60 23.14 4.39
C ASP A 188 -25.55 24.17 5.53
N ASP A 189 -24.54 25.04 5.53
CA ASP A 189 -24.39 26.20 6.43
C ASP A 189 -24.37 25.86 7.94
N ASN A 190 -23.81 24.72 8.31
CA ASN A 190 -23.69 24.30 9.71
C ASN A 190 -22.25 24.38 10.23
N ASP A 191 -22.05 24.62 11.53
CA ASP A 191 -20.73 24.64 12.15
C ASP A 191 -20.62 23.79 13.44
N GLY A 192 -19.40 23.47 13.86
CA GLY A 192 -19.14 22.80 15.14
C GLY A 192 -18.24 21.56 15.06
N PHE A 193 -18.55 20.52 15.83
CA PHE A 193 -17.69 19.33 15.91
C PHE A 193 -18.43 18.03 16.21
N ILE A 194 -17.88 16.94 15.68
CA ILE A 194 -18.23 15.55 16.00
C ILE A 194 -16.94 14.88 16.48
N GLN A 195 -16.79 14.67 17.78
CA GLN A 195 -15.52 14.25 18.38
C GLN A 195 -15.62 13.07 19.36
N GLY A 196 -14.77 12.05 19.18
CA GLY A 196 -14.63 10.96 20.14
C GLY A 196 -15.89 10.09 20.26
N ASN A 197 -16.60 9.87 19.16
CA ASN A 197 -17.86 9.12 19.13
C ASN A 197 -17.69 7.73 18.49
N GLU A 198 -18.63 6.84 18.79
CA GLU A 198 -18.81 5.56 18.10
C GLU A 198 -20.03 5.64 17.18
N ILE A 199 -19.85 5.46 15.88
CA ILE A 199 -20.93 5.61 14.89
C ILE A 199 -20.97 4.35 14.01
N TYR A 200 -21.95 3.47 14.23
CA TYR A 200 -21.90 2.13 13.65
C TYR A 200 -23.24 1.47 13.36
N GLU A 201 -23.25 0.50 12.43
CA GLU A 201 -24.44 -0.29 12.10
C GLU A 201 -25.67 0.56 11.76
N ASN A 202 -25.49 1.74 11.14
CA ASN A 202 -26.61 2.52 10.61
C ASN A 202 -26.96 2.05 9.19
N GLY A 203 -28.24 2.14 8.83
CA GLY A 203 -28.80 1.62 7.57
C GLY A 203 -28.38 2.40 6.33
N GLU A 204 -27.81 3.60 6.49
CA GLU A 204 -27.13 4.34 5.41
C GLU A 204 -25.71 4.73 5.81
N SER A 205 -25.32 6.00 5.64
CA SER A 205 -23.99 6.46 6.01
C SER A 205 -23.90 6.70 7.52
N GLY A 206 -22.72 6.52 8.10
CA GLY A 206 -22.50 6.88 9.51
C GLY A 206 -22.70 8.38 9.73
N ILE A 207 -22.03 9.19 8.90
CA ILE A 207 -22.18 10.64 8.86
C ILE A 207 -22.41 11.05 7.40
N GLU A 208 -23.46 11.82 7.14
CA GLU A 208 -23.75 12.45 5.85
C GLU A 208 -23.80 13.98 5.99
N ILE A 209 -23.09 14.69 5.11
CA ILE A 209 -22.89 16.14 5.19
C ILE A 209 -23.10 16.76 3.82
N ILE A 210 -23.94 17.80 3.74
CA ILE A 210 -23.95 18.74 2.62
C ILE A 210 -22.93 19.83 2.91
N LEU A 211 -21.95 20.01 2.01
CA LEU A 211 -20.80 20.88 2.23
C LEU A 211 -21.11 22.38 2.24
N GLY A 212 -22.16 22.84 1.55
CA GLY A 212 -22.42 24.25 1.28
C GLY A 212 -22.26 25.23 2.45
N ASN A 213 -21.08 25.83 2.67
CA ASN A 213 -20.73 26.66 3.84
C ASN A 213 -20.67 25.91 5.19
N THR A 214 -20.60 24.60 5.18
CA THR A 214 -20.51 23.79 6.39
C THR A 214 -19.07 23.71 6.90
N ASP A 215 -18.84 24.15 8.13
CA ASP A 215 -17.54 24.19 8.79
C ASP A 215 -17.49 23.28 10.03
N MET A 216 -17.05 22.03 9.85
CA MET A 216 -17.06 21.01 10.92
C MET A 216 -15.69 20.41 11.19
N VAL A 217 -15.40 20.16 12.47
CA VAL A 217 -14.27 19.32 12.88
C VAL A 217 -14.78 17.93 13.26
N ILE A 218 -14.35 16.92 12.52
CA ILE A 218 -14.72 15.52 12.75
C ILE A 218 -13.46 14.82 13.23
N SER A 219 -13.38 14.48 14.52
CA SER A 219 -12.11 13.99 15.07
C SER A 219 -12.20 12.85 16.09
N GLY A 220 -11.25 11.92 16.04
CA GLY A 220 -11.16 10.83 17.02
C GLY A 220 -12.37 9.90 17.04
N ASN A 221 -13.17 9.85 15.99
CA ASN A 221 -14.36 8.99 15.93
C ASN A 221 -14.01 7.59 15.41
N SER A 222 -14.74 6.58 15.91
CA SER A 222 -14.76 5.22 15.36
C SER A 222 -16.04 5.03 14.56
N ILE A 223 -15.92 4.96 13.23
CA ILE A 223 -17.05 4.90 12.29
C ILE A 223 -16.99 3.59 11.51
N ARG A 224 -17.89 2.66 11.78
CA ARG A 224 -17.78 1.30 11.23
C ARG A 224 -19.08 0.59 10.92
N ASP A 225 -19.04 -0.40 10.06
CA ASP A 225 -20.16 -1.32 9.80
C ASP A 225 -21.46 -0.63 9.37
N ASN A 226 -21.41 0.60 8.84
CA ASN A 226 -22.59 1.26 8.29
C ASN A 226 -22.89 0.68 6.89
N GLU A 227 -24.17 0.54 6.53
CA GLU A 227 -24.55 -0.15 5.28
C GLU A 227 -24.13 0.62 4.01
N ALA A 228 -24.02 1.95 4.09
CA ALA A 228 -23.46 2.78 3.02
C ALA A 228 -22.00 3.17 3.31
N SER A 229 -21.66 4.47 3.31
CA SER A 229 -20.29 4.93 3.56
C SER A 229 -20.06 5.24 5.03
N GLY A 230 -18.80 5.24 5.48
CA GLY A 230 -18.49 5.74 6.82
C GLY A 230 -18.86 7.23 6.93
N ILE A 231 -18.32 8.03 6.01
CA ILE A 231 -18.62 9.45 5.87
C ILE A 231 -19.00 9.73 4.40
N ALA A 232 -20.09 10.45 4.18
CA ALA A 232 -20.50 10.95 2.88
C ALA A 232 -20.55 12.49 2.89
N THR A 233 -19.93 13.12 1.90
CA THR A 233 -19.96 14.55 1.67
C THR A 233 -20.62 14.82 0.32
N GLN A 234 -21.52 15.80 0.27
CA GLN A 234 -22.37 16.03 -0.88
C GLN A 234 -22.25 17.48 -1.37
N TYR A 235 -22.13 17.63 -2.68
CA TYR A 235 -22.24 18.90 -3.38
C TYR A 235 -23.65 19.09 -3.96
N TYR A 236 -24.18 20.30 -3.82
CA TYR A 236 -25.39 20.75 -4.50
C TYR A 236 -25.15 22.16 -5.06
N GLU A 237 -25.45 22.35 -6.36
CA GLU A 237 -25.28 23.64 -7.06
C GLU A 237 -26.11 24.78 -6.44
N ALA A 238 -27.20 24.47 -5.74
CA ALA A 238 -28.02 25.46 -5.06
C ALA A 238 -27.31 26.17 -3.90
N PHE A 239 -26.20 25.62 -3.39
CA PHE A 239 -25.45 26.16 -2.27
C PHE A 239 -24.08 26.66 -2.76
N ASN A 240 -23.88 27.97 -2.71
CA ASN A 240 -22.69 28.63 -3.31
C ASN A 240 -21.42 28.57 -2.43
N GLY A 241 -21.51 27.93 -1.26
CA GLY A 241 -20.43 27.80 -0.30
C GLY A 241 -19.55 26.58 -0.52
N GLU A 242 -18.24 26.70 -0.30
CA GLU A 242 -17.36 25.53 -0.21
C GLU A 242 -17.52 24.84 1.14
N GLY A 243 -17.45 25.60 2.24
CA GLY A 243 -17.33 25.04 3.58
C GLY A 243 -15.98 24.36 3.80
N LYS A 244 -15.67 24.01 5.04
CA LYS A 244 -14.44 23.33 5.42
C LYS A 244 -14.70 22.22 6.44
N LEU A 245 -14.46 20.98 6.02
CA LEU A 245 -14.47 19.81 6.91
C LEU A 245 -13.05 19.40 7.23
N VAL A 246 -12.72 19.38 8.52
CA VAL A 246 -11.43 18.90 9.04
C VAL A 246 -11.63 17.53 9.65
N PHE A 247 -11.06 16.50 9.03
CA PHE A 247 -11.06 15.12 9.53
C PHE A 247 -9.74 14.86 10.23
N LYS A 248 -9.76 14.53 11.53
CA LYS A 248 -8.53 14.26 12.30
C LYS A 248 -8.61 12.99 13.13
N ASN A 249 -7.64 12.09 13.00
CA ASN A 249 -7.54 10.90 13.87
C ASN A 249 -8.80 10.01 13.89
N ASN A 250 -9.59 9.97 12.82
CA ASN A 250 -10.75 9.10 12.75
C ASN A 250 -10.35 7.70 12.28
N LYS A 251 -11.05 6.69 12.79
CA LYS A 251 -10.97 5.30 12.34
C LYS A 251 -12.25 4.95 11.61
N VAL A 252 -12.19 4.81 10.29
CA VAL A 252 -13.35 4.61 9.42
C VAL A 252 -13.24 3.28 8.69
N GLU A 253 -13.96 2.27 9.18
CA GLU A 253 -13.67 0.88 8.84
C GLU A 253 -14.89 0.05 8.45
N ASP A 254 -14.69 -0.93 7.57
CA ASP A 254 -15.68 -2.00 7.30
C ASP A 254 -17.08 -1.52 6.88
N ASN A 255 -17.19 -0.30 6.35
CA ASN A 255 -18.46 0.23 5.85
C ASN A 255 -18.82 -0.39 4.49
N GLY A 256 -20.12 -0.46 4.19
CA GLY A 256 -20.67 -1.14 3.03
C GLY A 256 -20.30 -0.54 1.67
N LYS A 257 -19.82 0.72 1.65
CA LYS A 257 -19.31 1.44 0.48
C LYS A 257 -17.91 1.99 0.77
N PHE A 258 -17.75 3.31 0.76
CA PHE A 258 -16.45 3.94 0.93
C PHE A 258 -16.20 4.34 2.38
N GLY A 259 -14.92 4.50 2.75
CA GLY A 259 -14.57 5.16 3.99
C GLY A 259 -15.03 6.62 4.00
N LEU A 260 -14.56 7.41 3.04
CA LEU A 260 -15.07 8.75 2.73
C LEU A 260 -15.56 8.80 1.28
N ARG A 261 -16.83 9.14 1.09
CA ARG A 261 -17.47 9.33 -0.21
C ARG A 261 -17.72 10.81 -0.44
N CYS A 262 -17.40 11.29 -1.63
CA CYS A 262 -17.76 12.60 -2.13
C CYS A 262 -18.73 12.38 -3.27
N ASP A 263 -19.86 13.06 -3.22
CA ASP A 263 -20.98 12.77 -4.11
C ASP A 263 -21.69 14.05 -4.56
N MET A 264 -22.48 13.89 -5.61
CA MET A 264 -23.31 14.91 -6.19
C MET A 264 -24.67 14.29 -6.53
N PRO A 265 -25.59 14.19 -5.54
CA PRO A 265 -26.83 13.45 -5.70
C PRO A 265 -27.78 14.04 -6.76
N LYS A 266 -27.76 15.36 -6.95
CA LYS A 266 -28.46 16.04 -8.03
C LYS A 266 -27.46 16.43 -9.10
N ALA A 267 -27.77 16.14 -10.37
CA ALA A 267 -26.96 16.56 -11.51
C ALA A 267 -26.57 18.04 -11.37
N GLY A 268 -25.27 18.31 -11.45
CA GLY A 268 -24.63 19.61 -11.30
C GLY A 268 -23.17 19.50 -11.76
N ASN A 269 -22.39 20.57 -11.60
CA ASN A 269 -20.94 20.51 -11.84
C ASN A 269 -20.23 21.21 -10.67
N PRO A 270 -19.66 20.47 -9.70
CA PRO A 270 -18.88 21.11 -8.65
C PRO A 270 -17.75 21.92 -9.29
N PRO A 271 -17.43 23.12 -8.78
CA PRO A 271 -16.27 23.87 -9.22
C PRO A 271 -15.01 22.98 -9.21
N PRO A 272 -14.08 23.15 -10.17
CA PRO A 272 -12.84 22.37 -10.16
C PRO A 272 -12.14 22.46 -8.80
N GLY A 273 -11.80 21.31 -8.22
CA GLY A 273 -11.14 21.22 -6.90
C GLY A 273 -12.04 21.52 -5.70
N TYR A 274 -13.38 21.55 -5.85
CA TYR A 274 -14.32 21.84 -4.76
C TYR A 274 -14.07 20.97 -3.52
N PHE A 275 -14.08 19.64 -3.68
CA PHE A 275 -13.83 18.72 -2.56
C PHE A 275 -12.41 18.84 -2.01
N ASP A 276 -11.42 19.06 -2.87
CA ASP A 276 -10.03 19.24 -2.44
C ASP A 276 -9.84 20.42 -1.50
N ARG A 277 -10.48 21.56 -1.81
CA ARG A 277 -10.44 22.75 -0.95
C ARG A 277 -11.30 22.62 0.31
N SER A 278 -12.35 21.82 0.24
CA SER A 278 -13.32 21.69 1.33
C SER A 278 -12.96 20.60 2.35
N LEU A 279 -12.03 19.68 2.02
CA LEU A 279 -11.73 18.51 2.84
C LEU A 279 -10.26 18.52 3.27
N GLU A 280 -10.02 18.69 4.57
CA GLU A 280 -8.70 18.57 5.17
C GLU A 280 -8.61 17.24 5.95
N LEU A 281 -7.71 16.34 5.56
CA LEU A 281 -7.54 15.05 6.21
C LEU A 281 -6.17 14.97 6.90
N ASP A 282 -6.19 14.69 8.20
CA ASP A 282 -5.01 14.57 9.07
C ASP A 282 -5.08 13.26 9.89
N ASP A 283 -4.09 12.37 9.73
CA ASP A 283 -3.95 11.13 10.52
C ASP A 283 -5.20 10.24 10.62
N ASN A 284 -6.00 10.14 9.55
CA ASN A 284 -7.18 9.27 9.52
C ASN A 284 -6.86 7.87 8.97
N VAL A 285 -7.45 6.85 9.60
CA VAL A 285 -7.38 5.46 9.16
C VAL A 285 -8.66 5.10 8.43
N PHE A 286 -8.52 4.62 7.19
CA PHE A 286 -9.62 4.11 6.39
C PHE A 286 -9.28 2.71 5.90
N ASN A 287 -9.95 1.68 6.43
CA ASN A 287 -9.60 0.27 6.17
C ASN A 287 -10.85 -0.60 5.98
N GLY A 288 -10.77 -1.69 5.21
CA GLY A 288 -11.87 -2.67 5.10
C GLY A 288 -13.19 -2.19 4.45
N ASN A 289 -13.32 -0.92 4.08
CA ASN A 289 -14.52 -0.39 3.42
C ASN A 289 -14.71 -1.01 2.03
N LYS A 290 -15.89 -1.59 1.76
CA LYS A 290 -16.12 -2.52 0.63
C LYS A 290 -15.87 -1.93 -0.76
N ALA A 291 -16.19 -0.65 -0.97
CA ALA A 291 -15.97 0.04 -2.25
C ALA A 291 -14.63 0.77 -2.33
N GLY A 292 -13.89 0.85 -1.21
CA GLY A 292 -12.57 1.46 -1.14
C GLY A 292 -12.43 2.57 -0.09
N LYS A 293 -11.22 3.10 0.06
CA LYS A 293 -10.91 4.19 0.99
C LYS A 293 -11.69 5.47 0.67
N PHE A 294 -11.58 5.92 -0.57
CA PHE A 294 -12.19 7.14 -1.08
C PHE A 294 -12.95 6.87 -2.38
N SER A 295 -14.08 7.55 -2.60
CA SER A 295 -14.69 7.60 -3.93
C SER A 295 -13.87 8.47 -4.88
N GLU A 296 -13.88 8.18 -6.18
CA GLU A 296 -13.08 8.90 -7.19
C GLU A 296 -13.28 10.42 -7.19
N MET A 297 -14.51 10.87 -6.91
CA MET A 297 -14.86 12.30 -6.91
C MET A 297 -14.19 13.09 -5.79
N CYS A 298 -13.73 12.44 -4.73
CA CYS A 298 -13.10 13.16 -3.62
C CYS A 298 -11.84 13.91 -4.05
N ARG A 299 -11.14 13.46 -5.11
CA ARG A 299 -9.86 14.01 -5.63
C ARG A 299 -9.15 14.92 -4.62
N ILE A 300 -8.84 14.36 -3.46
CA ILE A 300 -8.04 15.02 -2.44
C ILE A 300 -6.64 15.03 -3.02
N SER A 301 -6.15 16.22 -3.36
CA SER A 301 -4.79 16.42 -3.79
C SER A 301 -3.90 15.89 -2.69
N LEU A 302 -3.00 14.98 -3.06
CA LEU A 302 -1.91 14.56 -2.18
C LEU A 302 -1.22 15.82 -1.66
N SER A 303 -0.94 15.87 -0.37
CA SER A 303 -0.23 16.99 0.22
C SER A 303 1.11 17.22 -0.50
N GLU A 304 1.64 18.44 -0.49
CA GLU A 304 2.95 18.73 -1.13
C GLU A 304 4.04 17.76 -0.69
N LYS A 305 4.04 17.35 0.58
CA LYS A 305 4.97 16.34 1.14
C LYS A 305 4.79 14.95 0.52
N GLU A 306 3.55 14.52 0.28
CA GLU A 306 3.27 13.24 -0.37
C GLU A 306 3.66 13.28 -1.86
N LEU A 307 3.44 14.41 -2.53
CA LEU A 307 3.90 14.65 -3.89
C LEU A 307 5.44 14.65 -4.00
N GLU A 308 6.13 15.30 -3.06
CA GLU A 308 7.60 15.29 -2.97
C GLU A 308 8.13 13.86 -2.76
N GLU A 309 7.52 13.08 -1.88
CA GLU A 309 7.89 11.68 -1.63
C GLU A 309 7.68 10.80 -2.87
N ILE A 310 6.54 10.93 -3.55
CA ILE A 310 6.25 10.20 -4.79
C ILE A 310 7.24 10.59 -5.90
N ASN A 311 7.56 11.88 -6.04
CA ASN A 311 8.54 12.35 -7.00
C ASN A 311 9.93 11.81 -6.69
N ARG A 312 10.36 11.80 -5.42
CA ARG A 312 11.64 11.21 -4.99
C ARG A 312 11.71 9.72 -5.35
N GLN A 313 10.67 8.95 -5.03
CA GLN A 313 10.60 7.52 -5.36
C GLN A 313 10.64 7.27 -6.88
N LYS A 314 10.00 8.15 -7.66
CA LYS A 314 10.02 8.07 -9.13
C LYS A 314 11.41 8.35 -9.69
N GLU A 315 12.13 9.34 -9.16
CA GLU A 315 13.51 9.66 -9.54
C GLU A 315 14.47 8.52 -9.18
N GLU A 316 14.36 7.95 -7.99
CA GLU A 316 15.14 6.77 -7.56
C GLU A 316 14.92 5.58 -8.50
N LYS A 317 13.66 5.29 -8.84
CA LYS A 317 13.31 4.19 -9.76
C LYS A 317 13.81 4.44 -11.18
N LEU A 318 13.76 5.69 -11.66
CA LEU A 318 14.29 6.04 -12.98
C LEU A 318 15.82 5.87 -13.04
N SER A 319 16.53 6.26 -11.98
CA SER A 319 17.98 6.07 -11.87
C SER A 319 18.37 4.58 -11.88
N GLN A 320 17.62 3.74 -11.16
CA GLN A 320 17.84 2.29 -11.18
C GLN A 320 17.62 1.70 -12.57
N LEU A 321 16.58 2.14 -13.29
CA LEU A 321 16.28 1.65 -14.63
C LEU A 321 17.38 2.04 -15.64
N GLN A 322 17.92 3.25 -15.53
CA GLN A 322 19.05 3.71 -16.36
C GLN A 322 20.30 2.86 -16.13
N LYS A 323 20.65 2.56 -14.88
CA LYS A 323 21.78 1.67 -14.56
C LYS A 323 21.59 0.27 -15.14
N GLN A 324 20.39 -0.29 -15.03
CA GLN A 324 20.07 -1.60 -15.63
C GLN A 324 20.20 -1.57 -17.16
N GLN A 325 19.81 -0.48 -17.82
CA GLN A 325 19.96 -0.33 -19.27
C GLN A 325 21.44 -0.24 -19.67
N GLU A 326 22.27 0.47 -18.92
CA GLU A 326 23.71 0.54 -19.15
C GLU A 326 24.40 -0.81 -18.96
N GLU A 327 24.04 -1.56 -17.91
CA GLU A 327 24.56 -2.91 -17.68
C GLU A 327 24.15 -3.88 -18.79
N LEU A 328 22.88 -3.82 -19.23
CA LEU A 328 22.39 -4.64 -20.34
C LEU A 328 23.11 -4.30 -21.67
N ALA A 329 23.41 -3.02 -21.91
CA ALA A 329 24.14 -2.60 -23.09
C ALA A 329 25.59 -3.15 -23.09
N LYS A 330 26.28 -3.08 -21.94
CA LYS A 330 27.62 -3.67 -21.76
C LYS A 330 27.61 -5.18 -21.95
N GLN A 331 26.58 -5.87 -21.45
CA GLN A 331 26.44 -7.31 -21.62
C GLN A 331 26.27 -7.69 -23.09
N LYS A 332 25.42 -6.98 -23.84
CA LYS A 332 25.25 -7.21 -25.28
C LYS A 332 26.54 -6.98 -26.07
N GLU A 333 27.30 -5.94 -25.74
CA GLU A 333 28.60 -5.68 -26.36
C GLU A 333 29.60 -6.82 -26.08
N LEU A 334 29.60 -7.37 -24.86
CA LEU A 334 30.45 -8.50 -24.49
C LEU A 334 30.04 -9.78 -25.23
N GLU A 335 28.74 -10.07 -25.31
CA GLU A 335 28.20 -11.21 -26.05
C GLU A 335 28.55 -11.13 -27.55
N GLU A 336 28.51 -9.93 -28.14
CA GLU A 336 28.88 -9.74 -29.55
C GLU A 336 30.39 -9.94 -29.79
N LYS A 337 31.25 -9.45 -28.87
CA LYS A 337 32.70 -9.73 -28.90
C LYS A 337 33.01 -11.22 -28.74
N GLN A 338 32.30 -11.91 -27.84
CA GLN A 338 32.46 -13.36 -27.67
C GLN A 338 32.10 -14.12 -28.94
N LYS A 339 30.99 -13.76 -29.59
CA LYS A 339 30.57 -14.39 -30.86
C LYS A 339 31.60 -14.16 -31.98
N GLN A 340 32.16 -12.96 -32.08
CA GLN A 340 33.22 -12.66 -33.04
C GLN A 340 34.50 -13.47 -32.75
N LEU A 341 34.86 -13.62 -31.49
CA LEU A 341 36.00 -14.43 -31.08
C LEU A 341 35.80 -15.91 -31.42
N GLU A 342 34.64 -16.48 -31.10
CA GLU A 342 34.28 -17.87 -31.43
C GLU A 342 34.32 -18.13 -32.94
N GLU A 343 33.83 -17.19 -33.76
CA GLU A 343 33.87 -17.32 -35.21
C GLU A 343 35.32 -17.28 -35.75
N SER A 344 36.18 -16.42 -35.21
CA SER A 344 37.60 -16.37 -35.56
C SER A 344 38.32 -17.67 -35.17
N ILE A 345 38.06 -18.21 -33.97
CA ILE A 345 38.61 -19.50 -33.53
C ILE A 345 38.18 -20.62 -34.48
N ARG A 346 36.89 -20.67 -34.84
CA ARG A 346 36.36 -21.69 -35.76
C ARG A 346 37.07 -21.66 -37.11
N LYS A 347 37.24 -20.49 -37.72
CA LYS A 347 37.91 -20.33 -39.03
C LYS A 347 39.36 -20.82 -38.98
N ILE A 348 40.11 -20.45 -37.95
CA ILE A 348 41.50 -20.89 -37.80
C ILE A 348 41.59 -22.40 -37.60
N ASN A 349 40.70 -22.99 -36.80
CA ASN A 349 40.69 -24.44 -36.61
C ASN A 349 40.34 -25.18 -37.91
N GLU A 350 39.35 -24.70 -38.67
CA GLU A 350 39.01 -25.26 -39.99
C GLU A 350 40.20 -25.19 -40.96
N GLU A 351 40.91 -24.06 -41.03
CA GLU A 351 42.10 -23.89 -41.88
C GLU A 351 43.26 -24.77 -41.43
N ARG A 352 43.52 -24.85 -40.11
CA ARG A 352 44.51 -25.73 -39.52
C ARG A 352 44.24 -27.19 -39.88
N ASP A 353 43.00 -27.65 -39.70
CA ASP A 353 42.61 -29.03 -39.94
C ASP A 353 42.75 -29.40 -41.42
N MET A 354 42.42 -28.48 -42.35
CA MET A 354 42.67 -28.69 -43.79
C MET A 354 44.16 -28.83 -44.12
N ILE A 355 45.02 -27.97 -43.56
CA ILE A 355 46.46 -28.05 -43.79
C ILE A 355 47.03 -29.35 -43.21
N GLU A 356 46.52 -29.79 -42.08
CA GLU A 356 46.91 -31.06 -41.47
C GLU A 356 46.54 -32.26 -42.36
N VAL A 357 45.34 -32.28 -42.94
CA VAL A 357 44.94 -33.33 -43.88
C VAL A 357 45.87 -33.36 -45.08
N ASP A 358 46.12 -32.22 -45.72
CA ASP A 358 47.04 -32.11 -46.86
C ASP A 358 48.44 -32.61 -46.51
N PHE A 359 48.93 -32.27 -45.30
CA PHE A 359 50.22 -32.74 -44.82
C PHE A 359 50.26 -34.25 -44.67
N ASN A 360 49.26 -34.85 -44.01
CA ASN A 360 49.20 -36.30 -43.78
C ASN A 360 49.13 -37.08 -45.10
N GLU A 361 48.47 -36.54 -46.13
CA GLU A 361 48.46 -37.11 -47.48
C GLU A 361 49.85 -37.09 -48.14
N LEU A 362 50.57 -35.96 -48.02
CA LEU A 362 51.96 -35.84 -48.50
C LEU A 362 52.89 -36.81 -47.76
N GLU A 363 52.77 -36.88 -46.43
CA GLU A 363 53.57 -37.80 -45.59
C GLU A 363 53.31 -39.27 -45.97
N SER A 364 52.05 -39.63 -46.22
CA SER A 364 51.67 -40.97 -46.69
C SER A 364 52.20 -41.26 -48.10
N ALA A 365 52.28 -40.26 -48.97
CA ALA A 365 52.88 -40.39 -50.30
C ALA A 365 54.40 -40.56 -50.22
N ILE A 366 55.08 -39.75 -49.39
CA ILE A 366 56.51 -39.85 -49.09
C ILE A 366 56.83 -41.24 -48.53
N SER A 367 56.08 -41.70 -47.53
CA SER A 367 56.28 -43.01 -46.90
C SER A 367 56.16 -44.17 -47.89
N ARG A 368 55.15 -44.14 -48.77
CA ARG A 368 55.00 -45.16 -49.84
C ARG A 368 56.17 -45.14 -50.83
N LYS A 369 56.62 -43.95 -51.25
CA LYS A 369 57.78 -43.79 -52.14
C LYS A 369 59.08 -44.26 -51.49
N ILE A 370 59.23 -44.04 -50.18
CA ILE A 370 60.33 -44.56 -49.37
C ILE A 370 60.29 -46.09 -49.33
N GLU A 371 59.12 -46.69 -49.06
CA GLU A 371 58.95 -48.15 -49.02
C GLU A 371 59.22 -48.80 -50.39
N ASP A 372 58.72 -48.21 -51.47
CA ASP A 372 58.98 -48.65 -52.85
C ASP A 372 60.48 -48.62 -53.17
N LEU A 373 61.20 -47.60 -52.69
CA LEU A 373 62.66 -47.51 -52.84
C LEU A 373 63.40 -48.57 -52.02
N ASP A 374 62.92 -48.88 -50.81
CA ASP A 374 63.56 -49.90 -49.96
C ASP A 374 63.31 -51.32 -50.47
N ASN A 375 62.18 -51.55 -51.15
CA ASN A 375 61.83 -52.81 -51.79
C ASN A 375 62.51 -53.02 -53.16
N ASP A 376 62.94 -51.97 -53.86
CA ASP A 376 63.63 -52.03 -55.15
C ASP A 376 65.15 -52.31 -55.00
N LYS A 377 65.51 -53.43 -54.37
CA LYS A 377 66.93 -53.86 -54.15
C LYS A 377 67.44 -54.86 -55.20
N GLY A 378 67.07 -54.66 -56.47
CA GLY A 378 67.51 -55.51 -57.59
C GLY A 378 68.96 -55.29 -58.05
N PHE A 379 69.42 -56.06 -59.05
CA PHE A 379 70.78 -55.96 -59.62
C PHE A 379 71.18 -54.53 -60.04
N ALA A 380 70.24 -53.75 -60.59
CA ALA A 380 70.49 -52.35 -60.97
C ALA A 380 70.70 -51.43 -59.76
N TYR A 381 69.98 -51.64 -58.65
CA TYR A 381 70.15 -50.88 -57.41
C TYR A 381 71.52 -51.13 -56.78
N PHE A 382 72.04 -52.35 -56.88
CA PHE A 382 73.37 -52.71 -56.37
C PHE A 382 74.49 -51.91 -57.07
N PHE A 383 74.47 -51.84 -58.40
CA PHE A 383 75.52 -51.15 -59.19
C PHE A 383 75.33 -49.64 -59.30
N PHE A 384 74.09 -49.16 -59.42
CA PHE A 384 73.80 -47.76 -59.76
C PHE A 384 73.08 -46.99 -58.65
N GLY A 385 72.66 -47.66 -57.58
CA GLY A 385 71.88 -47.04 -56.51
C GLY A 385 70.43 -46.75 -56.89
N PRO A 386 69.68 -46.07 -56.00
CA PRO A 386 68.32 -45.61 -56.28
C PRO A 386 68.27 -44.65 -57.47
N LYS A 387 67.20 -44.68 -58.27
CA LYS A 387 67.04 -43.76 -59.42
C LYS A 387 66.95 -42.31 -58.95
N LYS A 388 67.75 -41.43 -59.55
CA LYS A 388 67.82 -40.00 -59.19
C LYS A 388 66.47 -39.31 -59.27
N GLU A 389 65.67 -39.64 -60.29
CA GLU A 389 64.35 -39.05 -60.52
C GLU A 389 63.38 -39.33 -59.36
N ARG A 390 63.46 -40.52 -58.75
CA ARG A 390 62.63 -40.90 -57.59
C ARG A 390 63.02 -40.14 -56.32
N LEU A 391 64.33 -39.93 -56.11
CA LEU A 391 64.84 -39.14 -54.99
C LEU A 391 64.50 -37.64 -55.14
N GLU A 392 64.51 -37.12 -56.36
CA GLU A 392 64.05 -35.76 -56.67
C GLU A 392 62.53 -35.61 -56.44
N GLU A 393 61.74 -36.64 -56.75
CA GLU A 393 60.30 -36.64 -56.49
C GLU A 393 59.97 -36.63 -55.00
N ILE A 394 60.65 -37.45 -54.19
CA ILE A 394 60.51 -37.41 -52.72
C ILE A 394 60.94 -36.04 -52.18
N GLY A 395 62.06 -35.49 -52.68
CA GLY A 395 62.50 -34.15 -52.28
C GLY A 395 61.47 -33.06 -52.55
N ARG A 396 60.78 -33.10 -53.69
CA ARG A 396 59.70 -32.15 -54.01
C ARG A 396 58.52 -32.26 -53.05
N ASP A 397 58.07 -33.48 -52.73
CA ASP A 397 56.95 -33.68 -51.80
C ASP A 397 57.31 -33.19 -50.37
N MET A 398 58.58 -33.33 -49.99
CA MET A 398 59.08 -32.83 -48.71
C MET A 398 59.15 -31.30 -48.68
N ASP A 399 59.55 -30.66 -49.78
CA ASP A 399 59.48 -29.21 -49.90
C ASP A 399 58.03 -28.69 -49.82
N SER A 400 57.07 -29.39 -50.44
CA SER A 400 55.64 -29.10 -50.29
C SER A 400 55.16 -29.30 -48.84
N SER A 401 55.68 -30.29 -48.12
CA SER A 401 55.35 -30.51 -46.70
C SER A 401 55.88 -29.36 -45.82
N ARG A 402 57.07 -28.82 -46.13
CA ARG A 402 57.61 -27.62 -45.45
C ARG A 402 56.80 -26.37 -45.74
N GLU A 403 56.27 -26.23 -46.97
CA GLU A 403 55.35 -25.13 -47.31
C GLU A 403 54.08 -25.19 -46.43
N LYS A 404 53.51 -26.38 -46.23
CA LYS A 404 52.36 -26.58 -45.32
C LYS A 404 52.69 -26.19 -43.87
N ILE A 405 53.88 -26.51 -43.37
CA ILE A 405 54.35 -26.05 -42.05
C ILE A 405 54.48 -24.52 -42.01
N GLY A 406 54.97 -23.89 -43.08
CA GLY A 406 55.03 -22.43 -43.22
C GLY A 406 53.64 -21.78 -43.15
N LEU A 407 52.62 -22.41 -43.73
CA LEU A 407 51.23 -21.96 -43.63
C LEU A 407 50.70 -22.08 -42.19
N LEU A 408 51.00 -23.19 -41.49
CA LEU A 408 50.63 -23.35 -40.07
C LEU A 408 51.31 -22.28 -39.20
N ARG A 409 52.57 -21.92 -39.45
CA ARG A 409 53.26 -20.83 -38.74
C ARG A 409 52.55 -19.49 -38.95
N THR A 410 52.10 -19.23 -40.18
CA THR A 410 51.30 -18.03 -40.49
C THR A 410 49.97 -18.03 -39.74
N LEU A 411 49.31 -19.19 -39.63
CA LEU A 411 48.08 -19.32 -38.83
C LEU A 411 48.31 -19.12 -37.33
N ALA A 412 49.43 -19.63 -36.79
CA ALA A 412 49.79 -19.43 -35.39
C ALA A 412 49.97 -17.94 -35.05
N ASP A 413 50.55 -17.16 -35.98
CA ASP A 413 50.70 -15.71 -35.82
C ASP A 413 49.35 -14.96 -35.87
N GLN A 414 48.35 -15.55 -36.55
CA GLN A 414 46.99 -15.01 -36.66
C GLN A 414 46.05 -15.51 -35.56
N ALA A 415 46.51 -16.41 -34.68
CA ALA A 415 45.68 -17.02 -33.64
C ALA A 415 45.09 -15.95 -32.70
N PRO A 416 43.77 -15.99 -32.45
CA PRO A 416 43.09 -14.99 -31.63
C PRO A 416 43.39 -15.13 -30.13
N THR A 417 43.99 -16.25 -29.72
CA THR A 417 44.33 -16.55 -28.33
C THR A 417 45.64 -17.32 -28.25
N ASP A 418 46.36 -17.18 -27.13
CA ASP A 418 47.61 -17.89 -26.86
C ASP A 418 47.41 -19.42 -26.79
N GLU A 419 46.21 -19.87 -26.41
CA GLU A 419 45.85 -21.30 -26.37
C GLU A 419 45.79 -21.89 -27.78
N ILE A 420 45.04 -21.26 -28.70
CA ILE A 420 44.96 -21.70 -30.11
C ILE A 420 46.34 -21.60 -30.77
N LYS A 421 47.11 -20.55 -30.44
CA LYS A 421 48.49 -20.41 -30.91
C LYS A 421 49.35 -21.60 -30.46
N GLY A 422 49.30 -21.93 -29.16
CA GLY A 422 50.06 -23.02 -28.57
C GLY A 422 49.68 -24.39 -29.16
N ASP A 423 48.40 -24.61 -29.46
CA ASP A 423 47.93 -25.83 -30.14
C ASP A 423 48.52 -25.96 -31.54
N ILE A 424 48.50 -24.89 -32.34
CA ILE A 424 49.07 -24.86 -33.69
C ILE A 424 50.60 -25.05 -33.63
N GLU A 425 51.29 -24.38 -32.70
CA GLU A 425 52.74 -24.49 -32.50
C GLU A 425 53.15 -25.91 -32.10
N SER A 426 52.41 -26.53 -31.18
CA SER A 426 52.62 -27.93 -30.80
C SER A 426 52.47 -28.86 -32.00
N LYS A 427 51.51 -28.58 -32.88
CA LYS A 427 51.32 -29.33 -34.11
C LYS A 427 52.49 -29.15 -35.07
N ILE A 428 52.92 -27.92 -35.32
CA ILE A 428 54.09 -27.62 -36.16
C ILE A 428 55.30 -28.44 -35.73
N ILE A 429 55.60 -28.49 -34.43
CA ILE A 429 56.72 -29.27 -33.89
C ILE A 429 56.58 -30.76 -34.25
N SER A 430 55.38 -31.34 -34.10
CA SER A 430 55.14 -32.74 -34.44
C SER A 430 55.36 -33.05 -35.92
N LEU A 431 54.95 -32.15 -36.81
CA LEU A 431 55.09 -32.31 -38.26
C LEU A 431 56.54 -32.11 -38.70
N GLU A 432 57.25 -31.14 -38.12
CA GLU A 432 58.69 -30.92 -38.37
C GLU A 432 59.53 -32.15 -38.00
N LEU A 433 59.21 -32.81 -36.89
CA LEU A 433 59.85 -34.07 -36.49
C LEU A 433 59.61 -35.19 -37.51
N SER A 434 58.40 -35.30 -38.07
CA SER A 434 58.10 -36.31 -39.08
C SER A 434 58.88 -36.07 -40.38
N ILE A 435 58.90 -34.83 -40.90
CA ILE A 435 59.70 -34.49 -42.07
C ILE A 435 61.18 -34.78 -41.82
N GLY A 436 61.71 -34.36 -40.67
CA GLY A 436 63.13 -34.54 -40.33
C GLY A 436 63.57 -36.02 -40.36
N ASN A 437 62.71 -36.94 -39.92
CA ASN A 437 62.96 -38.37 -40.03
C ASN A 437 63.07 -38.83 -41.50
N SER A 438 62.14 -38.35 -42.34
CA SER A 438 62.16 -38.64 -43.79
C SER A 438 63.38 -38.02 -44.49
N GLU A 439 63.87 -36.86 -44.03
CA GLU A 439 65.07 -36.19 -44.57
C GLU A 439 66.32 -37.01 -44.33
N SER A 440 66.48 -37.50 -43.09
CA SER A 440 67.62 -38.34 -42.73
C SER A 440 67.71 -39.59 -43.61
N LEU A 441 66.56 -40.22 -43.92
CA LEU A 441 66.49 -41.37 -44.84
C LEU A 441 66.87 -40.98 -46.27
N LEU A 442 66.33 -39.86 -46.78
CA LEU A 442 66.63 -39.38 -48.13
C LEU A 442 68.12 -39.02 -48.30
N GLU A 443 68.72 -38.36 -47.32
CA GLU A 443 70.14 -38.01 -47.33
C GLU A 443 71.04 -39.25 -47.31
N ASN A 444 70.69 -40.25 -46.49
CA ASN A 444 71.39 -41.54 -46.49
C ASN A 444 71.40 -42.15 -47.90
N TRP A 445 70.26 -42.24 -48.57
CA TRP A 445 70.17 -42.76 -49.94
C TRP A 445 70.88 -41.91 -50.99
N LYS A 446 70.81 -40.58 -50.89
CA LYS A 446 71.59 -39.68 -51.77
C LYS A 446 73.09 -39.92 -51.58
N SER A 447 73.54 -40.21 -50.36
CA SER A 447 74.93 -40.51 -50.06
C SER A 447 75.39 -41.86 -50.61
N GLU A 448 74.46 -42.79 -50.83
CA GLU A 448 74.73 -44.10 -51.42
C GLU A 448 74.86 -44.08 -52.95
N LEU A 449 74.44 -43.03 -53.65
CA LEU A 449 74.64 -42.86 -55.10
C LEU A 449 76.13 -42.82 -55.51
N SER A 450 77.04 -42.62 -54.56
CA SER A 450 78.48 -42.59 -54.81
C SER A 450 79.05 -44.02 -54.89
N PHE A 451 79.25 -44.53 -56.11
CA PHE A 451 79.95 -45.79 -56.39
C PHE A 451 81.24 -45.97 -55.56
N TRP A 452 82.04 -44.90 -55.44
CA TRP A 452 83.30 -44.91 -54.70
C TRP A 452 83.15 -44.98 -53.18
N LYS A 453 82.04 -44.49 -52.61
CA LYS A 453 81.77 -44.57 -51.16
C LYS A 453 81.28 -45.95 -50.74
N ARG A 454 80.49 -46.64 -51.60
CA ARG A 454 80.09 -48.05 -51.39
C ARG A 454 81.29 -49.01 -51.46
N VAL A 455 82.18 -48.81 -52.44
CA VAL A 455 83.46 -49.55 -52.52
C VAL A 455 84.30 -49.31 -51.25
N LYS A 456 84.37 -48.07 -50.76
CA LYS A 456 85.13 -47.76 -49.54
C LYS A 456 84.60 -48.47 -48.29
N ASN A 457 83.28 -48.54 -48.08
CA ASN A 457 82.68 -49.23 -46.92
C ASN A 457 82.84 -50.75 -46.95
N ILE A 458 82.87 -51.38 -48.14
CA ILE A 458 83.14 -52.83 -48.28
C ILE A 458 84.60 -53.17 -47.92
N PHE A 459 85.53 -52.23 -48.11
CA PHE A 459 86.95 -52.40 -47.78
C PHE A 459 87.36 -51.75 -46.44
N SER A 460 86.40 -51.30 -45.63
CA SER A 460 86.66 -50.71 -44.30
C SER A 460 85.85 -51.32 -43.14
N SER A 461 85.20 -52.47 -43.37
CA SER A 461 84.70 -53.36 -42.30
C SER A 461 85.80 -54.25 -41.74
#